data_AF-A0AAD8IQ00-F1
#
_entry.id   AF-A0AAD8IQ00-F1
#
_cell.length_a   1.000
_cell.length_b   1.000
_cell.length_c   1.000
_cell.angle_alpha   90.00
_cell.angle_beta   90.00
_cell.angle_gamma   90.00
#
_symmetry.space_group_name_H-M   'P 1'
#
loop_
_entity.id
_entity.type
_entity.pdbx_description
1 polymer ?
#
loop_
_entity_poly.entity_id
_entity_poly.type
_entity_poly.pdbx_seq_one_letter_code
_entity_poly.pdbx_strand_id
1 'polypeptide(L)'
;MITTGVSVSFIIGTLISWRALALAGIAPCVVLFLGLFFIPESPRWLAKTGNQKQFEAALQRLRGKDFDTLISTTFKDYIETLEKLPKAKLLDLFQKRYIRSVIIGVGLMVFQQFGGINGICFYVSSIFESARFPSDIGTIIYACIQVVITGLGAFIIDRAGRKPLLLASASGLVLGCLITGLSFYLKAYEIGLKAAPALAVTGILVYIGSFSIGMGSIPWVVMSEIFDINIKGAGGSLATLVNWFGA
;
A
#
# COMPACT_ATOMS: atom_id res chain seq x y z
N MET A 1 -5.40 -5.96 0.34
CA MET A 1 -4.55 -7.17 0.41
C MET A 1 -3.52 -7.08 1.53
N ILE A 2 -2.62 -6.10 1.55
CA ILE A 2 -1.61 -5.97 2.64
C ILE A 2 -2.28 -5.77 4.00
N THR A 3 -3.25 -4.85 4.10
CA THR A 3 -3.99 -4.58 5.35
C THR A 3 -4.75 -5.80 5.86
N THR A 4 -5.43 -6.52 4.97
CA THR A 4 -6.12 -7.77 5.30
C THR A 4 -5.16 -8.82 5.85
N GLY A 5 -3.97 -8.98 5.26
CA GLY A 5 -2.95 -9.90 5.75
C GLY A 5 -2.42 -9.52 7.14
N VAL A 6 -2.12 -8.24 7.35
CA VAL A 6 -1.68 -7.71 8.65
C VAL A 6 -2.75 -7.93 9.73
N SER A 7 -4.02 -7.62 9.43
CA SER A 7 -5.13 -7.81 10.36
C SER A 7 -5.36 -9.30 10.69
N VAL A 8 -5.25 -10.19 9.71
CA VAL A 8 -5.32 -11.65 9.95
C VAL A 8 -4.16 -12.09 10.84
N SER A 9 -2.94 -11.60 10.60
CA SER A 9 -1.79 -11.90 11.45
C SER A 9 -1.96 -11.41 12.88
N PHE A 10 -2.54 -10.23 13.10
CA PHE A 10 -2.85 -9.73 14.44
C PHE A 10 -3.88 -10.61 15.15
N ILE A 11 -4.96 -11.01 14.48
CA ILE A 11 -6.03 -11.86 15.07
C ILE A 11 -5.54 -13.28 15.35
N ILE A 12 -4.76 -13.88 14.44
CA ILE A 12 -4.21 -15.22 14.65
C ILE A 12 -3.08 -15.18 15.70
N GLY A 13 -2.30 -14.10 15.72
CA GLY A 13 -1.18 -13.92 16.64
C GLY A 13 -1.59 -13.76 18.10
N THR A 14 -2.82 -13.32 18.39
CA THR A 14 -3.36 -13.32 19.76
C THR A 14 -3.81 -14.70 20.22
N LEU A 15 -4.09 -15.63 19.29
CA LEU A 15 -4.61 -16.97 19.60
C LEU A 15 -3.53 -18.06 19.58
N ILE A 16 -2.41 -17.83 18.87
CA ILE A 16 -1.42 -18.86 18.56
C ILE A 16 -0.01 -18.36 18.91
N SER A 17 0.88 -19.28 19.31
CA SER A 17 2.31 -18.97 19.53
C SER A 17 2.98 -18.37 18.28
N TRP A 18 3.98 -17.51 18.48
CA TRP A 18 4.71 -16.84 17.39
C TRP A 18 5.31 -17.80 16.36
N ARG A 19 5.73 -19.01 16.79
CA ARG A 19 6.28 -20.04 15.89
C ARG A 19 5.22 -20.59 14.94
N ALA A 20 4.05 -20.91 15.47
CA ALA A 20 2.96 -21.41 14.66
C ALA A 20 2.33 -20.30 13.80
N LEU A 21 2.33 -19.04 14.25
CA LEU A 21 2.00 -17.89 13.42
C LEU A 21 2.95 -17.76 12.22
N ALA A 22 4.27 -17.91 12.44
CA ALA A 22 5.25 -17.88 11.36
C ALA A 22 5.04 -19.00 10.34
N LEU A 23 4.69 -20.21 10.81
CA LEU A 23 4.35 -21.34 9.94
C LEU A 23 3.02 -21.13 9.19
N ALA A 24 2.03 -20.50 9.82
CA ALA A 24 0.77 -20.16 9.16
C ALA A 24 0.97 -19.21 7.97
N GLY A 25 2.01 -18.37 8.00
CA GLY A 25 2.41 -17.51 6.89
C GLY A 25 2.81 -18.27 5.61
N ILE A 26 3.16 -19.56 5.71
CA ILE A 26 3.48 -20.40 4.54
C ILE A 26 2.22 -20.67 3.70
N ALA A 27 1.04 -20.75 4.32
CA ALA A 27 -0.21 -21.08 3.63
C ALA A 27 -0.54 -20.11 2.47
N PRO A 28 -0.58 -18.76 2.67
CA PRO A 28 -0.83 -17.84 1.56
C PRO A 28 0.29 -17.87 0.51
N CYS A 29 1.54 -18.13 0.89
CA CYS A 29 2.65 -18.27 -0.06
C CYS A 29 2.46 -19.47 -0.99
N VAL A 30 2.04 -20.63 -0.45
CA VAL A 30 1.74 -21.82 -1.25
C VAL A 30 0.56 -21.59 -2.18
N VAL A 31 -0.50 -20.93 -1.70
CA VAL A 31 -1.66 -20.57 -2.53
C VAL A 31 -1.23 -19.65 -3.69
N LEU A 32 -0.40 -18.64 -3.43
CA LEU A 32 0.16 -17.77 -4.46
C LEU A 32 1.04 -18.53 -5.46
N PHE A 33 1.91 -19.42 -4.96
CA PHE A 33 2.78 -20.25 -5.79
C PHE A 33 1.99 -21.16 -6.73
N LEU A 34 0.96 -21.83 -6.22
CA LEU A 34 0.08 -22.67 -7.04
C LEU A 34 -0.77 -21.81 -7.99
N GLY A 35 -1.22 -20.64 -7.55
CA GLY A 35 -1.98 -19.68 -8.35
C GLY A 35 -1.22 -19.14 -9.56
N LEU A 36 0.10 -18.97 -9.45
CA LEU A 36 0.95 -18.49 -10.54
C LEU A 36 0.87 -19.35 -11.80
N PHE A 37 0.66 -20.67 -11.67
CA PHE A 37 0.51 -21.56 -12.84
C PHE A 37 -0.78 -21.32 -13.64
N PHE A 38 -1.79 -20.66 -13.05
CA PHE A 38 -3.06 -20.36 -13.70
C PHE A 38 -3.12 -18.94 -14.30
N ILE A 39 -2.27 -18.04 -13.84
CA ILE A 39 -2.26 -16.64 -14.27
C ILE A 39 -1.52 -16.53 -15.61
N PRO A 40 -2.16 -15.98 -16.67
CA PRO A 40 -1.47 -15.75 -17.93
C PRO A 40 -0.40 -14.66 -17.77
N GLU A 41 0.71 -14.81 -18.50
CA GLU A 41 1.78 -13.84 -18.50
C GLU A 41 1.31 -12.46 -18.99
N SER A 42 1.97 -11.39 -18.55
CA SER A 42 1.60 -10.02 -18.92
C SER A 42 1.66 -9.82 -20.45
N PRO A 43 0.56 -9.42 -21.12
CA PRO A 43 0.56 -9.16 -22.56
C PRO A 43 1.63 -8.15 -22.98
N ARG A 44 1.96 -7.19 -22.11
CA ARG A 44 3.01 -6.20 -22.38
C ARG A 44 4.40 -6.83 -22.48
N TRP A 45 4.68 -7.81 -21.62
CA TRP A 45 5.95 -8.55 -21.65
C TRP A 45 6.01 -9.46 -22.89
N LEU A 46 4.91 -10.16 -23.20
CA LEU A 46 4.80 -11.01 -24.37
C LEU A 46 5.01 -10.24 -25.69
N ALA A 47 4.42 -9.04 -25.80
CA ALA A 47 4.64 -8.13 -26.92
C ALA A 47 6.12 -7.72 -27.05
N LYS A 48 6.77 -7.39 -25.93
CA LYS A 48 8.21 -7.04 -25.91
C LYS A 48 9.11 -8.20 -26.33
N THR A 49 8.75 -9.44 -26.01
CA THR A 49 9.49 -10.64 -26.42
C THR A 49 9.19 -11.08 -27.86
N GLY A 50 8.23 -10.45 -28.55
CA GLY A 50 7.82 -10.81 -29.91
C GLY A 50 6.97 -12.08 -30.00
N ASN A 51 6.46 -12.61 -28.87
CA ASN A 51 5.69 -13.86 -28.86
C ASN A 51 4.20 -13.60 -29.13
N GLN A 52 3.86 -13.41 -30.41
CA GLN A 52 2.51 -13.01 -30.82
C GLN A 52 1.43 -14.02 -30.45
N LYS A 53 1.68 -15.33 -30.59
CA LYS A 53 0.69 -16.37 -30.26
C LYS A 53 0.29 -16.37 -28.79
N GLN A 54 1.28 -16.25 -27.89
CA GLN A 54 1.00 -16.16 -26.45
C GLN A 54 0.37 -14.82 -26.08
N PHE A 55 0.74 -13.73 -26.75
CA PHE A 55 0.11 -12.43 -26.58
C PHE A 55 -1.40 -12.49 -26.85
N GLU A 56 -1.78 -13.06 -28.00
CA GLU A 56 -3.18 -13.20 -28.40
C GLU A 56 -3.96 -14.06 -27.38
N ALA A 57 -3.39 -15.20 -26.97
CA ALA A 57 -3.99 -16.09 -25.97
C ALA A 57 -4.16 -15.43 -24.59
N ALA A 58 -3.17 -14.66 -24.13
CA ALA A 58 -3.24 -13.91 -22.87
C ALA A 58 -4.30 -12.80 -22.95
N LEU A 59 -4.37 -12.09 -24.08
CA LEU A 59 -5.35 -11.01 -24.28
C LEU A 59 -6.78 -11.55 -24.34
N GLN A 60 -7.02 -12.67 -25.04
CA GLN A 60 -8.31 -13.35 -25.08
C GLN A 60 -8.75 -13.84 -23.69
N ARG A 61 -7.83 -14.37 -22.88
CA ARG A 61 -8.14 -14.75 -21.49
C ARG A 61 -8.50 -13.55 -20.61
N LEU A 62 -7.88 -12.39 -20.82
CA LEU A 62 -8.07 -11.20 -19.98
C LEU A 62 -9.26 -10.32 -20.41
N ARG A 63 -9.56 -10.24 -21.72
CA ARG A 63 -10.58 -9.35 -22.30
C ARG A 63 -11.81 -10.08 -22.85
N GLY A 64 -11.78 -11.41 -22.94
CA GLY A 64 -12.85 -12.21 -23.53
C GLY A 64 -12.66 -12.46 -25.03
N LYS A 65 -13.44 -13.41 -25.57
CA LYS A 65 -13.34 -13.91 -26.95
C LYS A 65 -13.81 -12.91 -28.01
N ASP A 66 -14.58 -11.90 -27.65
CA ASP A 66 -15.17 -10.94 -28.60
C ASP A 66 -14.15 -9.92 -29.17
N PHE A 67 -12.90 -9.96 -28.72
CA PHE A 67 -11.85 -9.03 -29.12
C PHE A 67 -11.05 -9.46 -30.38
N ASP A 68 -11.42 -10.53 -31.08
CA ASP A 68 -10.63 -11.18 -32.15
C ASP A 68 -10.24 -10.28 -33.33
N THR A 69 -11.06 -9.32 -33.72
CA THR A 69 -10.80 -8.46 -34.90
C THR A 69 -9.79 -7.33 -34.65
N LEU A 70 -9.53 -6.97 -33.39
CA LEU A 70 -8.64 -5.86 -33.00
C LEU A 70 -7.30 -6.35 -32.42
N ILE A 71 -7.08 -7.65 -32.26
CA ILE A 71 -5.89 -8.16 -31.56
C ILE A 71 -4.61 -7.91 -32.36
N SER A 72 -4.65 -8.15 -33.66
CA SER A 72 -3.50 -8.01 -34.56
C SER A 72 -3.09 -6.54 -34.79
N THR A 73 -4.06 -5.62 -34.81
CA THR A 73 -3.82 -4.17 -34.87
C THR A 73 -3.30 -3.66 -33.54
N THR A 74 -3.91 -4.05 -32.42
CA THR A 74 -3.45 -3.67 -31.07
C THR A 74 -2.03 -4.17 -30.79
N PHE A 75 -1.66 -5.35 -31.27
CA PHE A 75 -0.30 -5.88 -31.14
C PHE A 75 0.72 -5.03 -31.89
N LYS A 76 0.43 -4.66 -33.14
CA LYS A 76 1.28 -3.78 -33.95
C LYS A 76 1.41 -2.39 -33.32
N ASP A 77 0.31 -1.80 -32.86
CA ASP A 77 0.31 -0.51 -32.16
C ASP A 77 1.15 -0.58 -30.87
N TYR A 78 1.08 -1.69 -30.12
CA TYR A 78 1.90 -1.90 -28.93
C TYR A 78 3.38 -2.02 -29.26
N ILE A 79 3.75 -2.79 -30.29
CA ILE A 79 5.15 -2.92 -30.72
C ILE A 79 5.68 -1.58 -31.24
N GLU A 80 4.93 -0.90 -32.10
CA GLU A 80 5.34 0.40 -32.65
C GLU A 80 5.48 1.45 -31.54
N THR A 81 4.59 1.41 -30.53
CA THR A 81 4.75 2.22 -29.33
C THR A 81 6.02 1.81 -28.59
N LEU A 82 6.24 0.53 -28.30
CA LEU A 82 7.43 0.03 -27.59
C LEU A 82 8.75 0.31 -28.31
N GLU A 83 8.79 0.27 -29.63
CA GLU A 83 9.97 0.58 -30.45
C GLU A 83 10.29 2.08 -30.44
N LYS A 84 9.27 2.94 -30.39
CA LYS A 84 9.44 4.39 -30.25
C LYS A 84 9.87 4.80 -28.84
N LEU A 85 9.72 3.92 -27.85
CA LEU A 85 10.08 4.22 -26.47
C LEU A 85 11.59 3.99 -26.26
N PRO A 86 12.35 5.04 -25.89
CA PRO A 86 13.78 4.90 -25.65
C PRO A 86 14.04 3.88 -24.53
N LYS A 87 15.10 3.07 -24.69
CA LYS A 87 15.59 2.16 -23.63
C LYS A 87 15.99 3.01 -22.43
N ALA A 88 15.12 3.10 -21.43
CA ALA A 88 15.35 3.91 -20.25
C ALA A 88 16.55 3.40 -19.46
N LYS A 89 17.54 4.26 -19.27
CA LYS A 89 18.63 4.08 -18.30
C LYS A 89 18.17 4.63 -16.96
N LEU A 90 18.71 4.11 -15.85
CA LEU A 90 18.40 4.63 -14.51
C LEU A 90 18.69 6.15 -14.39
N LEU A 91 19.70 6.64 -15.10
CA LEU A 91 20.07 8.06 -15.14
C LEU A 91 19.00 8.93 -15.83
N ASP A 92 18.16 8.35 -16.69
CA ASP A 92 17.10 9.10 -17.37
C ASP A 92 16.03 9.60 -16.37
N LEU A 93 15.90 8.96 -15.21
CA LEU A 93 15.01 9.40 -14.13
C LEU A 93 15.32 10.83 -13.66
N PHE A 94 16.58 11.27 -13.77
CA PHE A 94 17.03 12.58 -13.32
C PHE A 94 16.90 13.67 -14.39
N GLN A 95 16.39 13.35 -15.57
CA GLN A 95 16.13 14.35 -16.61
C GLN A 95 14.99 15.28 -16.18
N LYS A 96 15.08 16.56 -16.59
CA LYS A 96 14.10 17.61 -16.27
C LYS A 96 12.64 17.24 -16.63
N ARG A 97 12.47 16.36 -17.63
CA ARG A 97 11.17 15.81 -18.04
C ARG A 97 10.54 14.92 -16.97
N TYR A 98 11.32 14.08 -16.30
CA TYR A 98 10.82 13.04 -15.38
C TYR A 98 11.03 13.37 -13.91
N ILE A 99 11.98 14.26 -13.59
CA ILE A 99 12.38 14.61 -12.22
C ILE A 99 11.19 15.03 -11.35
N ARG A 100 10.18 15.72 -11.91
CA ARG A 100 8.98 16.14 -11.16
C ARG A 100 8.15 14.93 -10.70
N SER A 101 7.91 13.96 -11.58
CA SER A 101 7.19 12.73 -11.24
C SER A 101 8.00 11.90 -10.24
N VAL A 102 9.32 11.83 -10.39
CA VAL A 102 10.20 11.12 -9.45
C VAL A 102 10.16 11.77 -8.07
N ILE A 103 10.27 13.11 -7.98
CA ILE A 103 10.21 13.83 -6.70
C ILE A 103 8.85 13.59 -6.01
N ILE A 104 7.74 13.63 -6.75
CA ILE A 104 6.41 13.39 -6.17
C ILE A 104 6.29 11.92 -5.72
N GLY A 105 6.63 10.95 -6.55
CA GLY A 105 6.51 9.53 -6.22
C GLY A 105 7.40 9.11 -5.05
N VAL A 106 8.67 9.51 -5.07
CA VAL A 106 9.63 9.21 -3.99
C VAL A 106 9.28 10.00 -2.73
N GLY A 107 8.94 11.29 -2.86
CA GLY A 107 8.56 12.13 -1.73
C GLY A 107 7.33 11.59 -0.99
N LEU A 108 6.32 11.11 -1.71
CA LEU A 108 5.16 10.45 -1.11
C LEU A 108 5.55 9.19 -0.34
N MET A 109 6.50 8.39 -0.85
CA MET A 109 6.99 7.20 -0.15
C MET A 109 7.78 7.54 1.12
N VAL A 110 8.60 8.59 1.06
CA VAL A 110 9.30 9.10 2.25
C VAL A 110 8.30 9.58 3.29
N PHE A 111 7.33 10.42 2.92
CA PHE A 111 6.32 10.92 3.86
C PHE A 111 5.45 9.81 4.43
N GLN A 112 5.19 8.75 3.67
CA GLN A 112 4.45 7.60 4.17
C GLN A 112 5.18 6.91 5.33
N GLN A 113 6.49 6.68 5.19
CA GLN A 113 7.30 5.98 6.20
C GLN A 113 7.67 6.87 7.38
N PHE A 114 8.11 8.10 7.11
CA PHE A 114 8.38 9.09 8.15
C PHE A 114 7.13 9.50 8.94
N GLY A 115 5.94 9.20 8.40
CA GLY A 115 4.69 9.26 9.16
C GLY A 115 4.65 8.35 10.39
N GLY A 116 5.56 7.37 10.49
CA GLY A 116 5.74 6.53 11.68
C GLY A 116 4.83 5.30 11.74
N ILE A 117 4.26 4.89 10.60
CA ILE A 117 3.28 3.79 10.56
C ILE A 117 3.86 2.48 11.10
N ASN A 118 5.12 2.15 10.80
CA ASN A 118 5.76 0.93 11.30
C ASN A 118 5.97 0.98 12.81
N GLY A 119 6.33 2.14 13.35
CA GLY A 119 6.46 2.36 14.79
C GLY A 119 5.14 2.10 15.51
N ILE A 120 4.03 2.64 14.99
CA ILE A 120 2.71 2.39 15.57
C ILE A 120 2.30 0.92 15.36
N CYS A 121 2.47 0.37 14.16
CA CYS A 121 2.06 -1.00 13.84
C CYS A 121 2.78 -2.04 14.71
N PHE A 122 4.10 -1.93 14.88
CA PHE A 122 4.88 -2.91 15.65
C PHE A 122 4.71 -2.75 17.16
N TYR A 123 4.52 -1.52 17.65
CA TYR A 123 4.42 -1.25 19.08
C TYR A 123 2.99 -1.02 19.57
N VAL A 124 1.96 -1.20 18.74
CA VAL A 124 0.56 -0.93 19.11
C VAL A 124 0.14 -1.61 20.42
N SER A 125 0.50 -2.88 20.62
CA SER A 125 0.22 -3.62 21.86
C SER A 125 0.92 -2.98 23.06
N SER A 126 2.20 -2.65 22.91
CA SER A 126 2.99 -2.00 23.96
C SER A 126 2.49 -0.59 24.28
N ILE A 127 2.00 0.15 23.28
CA ILE A 127 1.43 1.48 23.47
C ILE A 127 0.11 1.37 24.25
N PHE A 128 -0.74 0.40 23.96
CA PHE A 128 -1.97 0.16 24.72
C PHE A 128 -1.68 -0.27 26.16
N GLU A 129 -0.74 -1.20 26.38
CA GLU A 129 -0.29 -1.57 27.73
C GLU A 129 0.26 -0.37 28.50
N SER A 130 1.09 0.44 27.85
CA SER A 130 1.61 1.67 28.42
C SER A 130 0.49 2.66 28.73
N ALA A 131 -0.57 2.72 27.93
CA ALA A 131 -1.75 3.53 28.19
C ALA A 131 -2.67 2.95 29.28
N ARG A 132 -2.35 1.79 29.87
CA ARG A 132 -3.21 1.02 30.80
C ARG A 132 -4.52 0.55 30.16
N PHE A 133 -4.49 0.29 28.85
CA PHE A 133 -5.59 -0.32 28.11
C PHE A 133 -5.27 -1.79 27.77
N PRO A 134 -6.25 -2.71 27.81
CA PRO A 134 -6.01 -4.11 27.44
C PRO A 134 -5.50 -4.24 26.00
N SER A 135 -4.26 -4.71 25.82
CA SER A 135 -3.59 -4.80 24.52
C SER A 135 -4.29 -5.75 23.55
N ASP A 136 -4.81 -6.87 24.03
CA ASP A 136 -5.55 -7.84 23.21
C ASP A 136 -6.79 -7.22 22.56
N ILE A 137 -7.60 -6.51 23.35
CA ILE A 137 -8.81 -5.86 22.84
C ILE A 137 -8.44 -4.71 21.90
N GLY A 138 -7.44 -3.91 22.28
CA GLY A 138 -7.01 -2.76 21.47
C GLY A 138 -6.48 -3.17 20.10
N THR A 139 -5.66 -4.21 20.05
CA THR A 139 -5.07 -4.73 18.80
C THR A 139 -6.13 -5.36 17.89
N ILE A 140 -7.12 -6.07 18.45
CA ILE A 140 -8.26 -6.59 17.69
C ILE A 140 -9.10 -5.45 17.10
N ILE A 141 -9.42 -4.42 17.90
CA ILE A 141 -10.18 -3.24 17.42
C ILE A 141 -9.40 -2.53 16.32
N TYR A 142 -8.09 -2.33 16.52
CA TYR A 142 -7.19 -1.77 15.51
C TYR A 142 -7.26 -2.55 14.20
N ALA A 143 -7.13 -3.89 14.26
CA ALA A 143 -7.16 -4.75 13.09
C ALA A 143 -8.51 -4.68 12.35
N CYS A 144 -9.63 -4.75 13.07
CA CYS A 144 -10.96 -4.66 12.49
C CYS A 144 -11.21 -3.31 11.79
N ILE A 145 -10.89 -2.20 12.46
CA ILE A 145 -11.06 -0.85 11.91
C ILE A 145 -10.19 -0.66 10.66
N GLN A 146 -8.96 -1.15 10.69
CA GLN A 146 -8.05 -1.08 9.55
C GLN A 146 -8.65 -1.76 8.30
N VAL A 147 -9.22 -2.97 8.44
CA VAL A 147 -9.84 -3.68 7.31
C VAL A 147 -11.04 -2.92 6.78
N VAL A 148 -11.96 -2.52 7.66
CA VAL A 148 -13.20 -1.83 7.28
C VAL A 148 -12.89 -0.52 6.58
N ILE A 149 -12.03 0.32 7.16
CA ILE A 149 -11.69 1.63 6.58
C ILE A 149 -10.90 1.48 5.29
N THR A 150 -9.99 0.50 5.18
CA THR A 150 -9.30 0.26 3.91
C THR A 150 -10.28 -0.13 2.81
N GLY A 151 -11.25 -0.99 3.12
CA GLY A 151 -12.30 -1.39 2.18
C GLY A 151 -13.11 -0.18 1.71
N LEU A 152 -13.57 0.66 2.63
CA LEU A 152 -14.28 1.91 2.31
C LEU A 152 -13.40 2.88 1.51
N GLY A 153 -12.13 3.03 1.88
CA GLY A 153 -11.15 3.86 1.19
C GLY A 153 -10.96 3.47 -0.27
N ALA A 154 -10.97 2.16 -0.57
CA ALA A 154 -10.90 1.66 -1.94
C ALA A 154 -12.12 2.03 -2.79
N PHE A 155 -13.32 2.18 -2.21
CA PHE A 155 -14.49 2.70 -2.94
C PHE A 155 -14.48 4.23 -3.08
N ILE A 156 -13.92 4.93 -2.08
CA ILE A 156 -13.90 6.40 -2.05
C ILE A 156 -12.84 6.96 -3.00
N ILE A 157 -11.68 6.30 -3.13
CA ILE A 157 -10.55 6.80 -3.96
C ILE A 157 -10.96 7.08 -5.40
N ASP A 158 -11.83 6.24 -5.97
CA ASP A 158 -12.30 6.38 -7.35
C ASP A 158 -13.28 7.55 -7.52
N ARG A 159 -14.01 7.93 -6.47
CA ARG A 159 -15.00 9.03 -6.51
C ARG A 159 -14.43 10.38 -6.08
N ALA A 160 -13.67 10.42 -5.00
CA ALA A 160 -13.18 11.66 -4.38
C ALA A 160 -11.87 12.17 -5.03
N GLY A 161 -11.17 11.31 -5.77
CA GLY A 161 -9.87 11.62 -6.33
C GLY A 161 -8.73 11.51 -5.31
N ARG A 162 -7.50 11.43 -5.82
CA ARG A 162 -6.32 11.02 -5.05
C ARG A 162 -5.78 12.13 -4.14
N LYS A 163 -5.69 13.37 -4.65
CA LYS A 163 -5.12 14.51 -3.91
C LYS A 163 -5.95 14.93 -2.68
N PRO A 164 -7.29 15.10 -2.78
CA PRO A 164 -8.09 15.47 -1.62
C PRO A 164 -8.06 14.39 -0.53
N LEU A 165 -8.11 13.12 -0.93
CA LEU A 165 -8.08 11.99 0.01
C LEU A 165 -6.72 11.88 0.71
N LEU A 166 -5.62 12.16 0.00
CA LEU A 166 -4.29 12.19 0.60
C LEU A 166 -4.14 13.32 1.63
N LEU A 167 -4.62 14.53 1.31
CA LEU A 167 -4.60 15.67 2.25
C LEU A 167 -5.50 15.42 3.47
N ALA A 168 -6.69 14.85 3.27
CA ALA A 168 -7.58 14.47 4.37
C ALA A 168 -6.97 13.36 5.25
N SER A 169 -6.26 12.39 4.64
CA SER A 169 -5.53 11.39 5.41
C SER A 169 -4.42 12.02 6.25
N ALA A 170 -3.65 12.95 5.67
CA ALA A 170 -2.55 13.61 6.35
C ALA A 170 -3.02 14.44 7.55
N SER A 171 -4.13 15.17 7.42
CA SER A 171 -4.71 15.91 8.56
C SER A 171 -5.17 14.96 9.66
N GLY A 172 -5.79 13.83 9.31
CA GLY A 172 -6.17 12.79 10.25
C GLY A 172 -4.99 12.13 10.97
N LEU A 173 -3.86 11.92 10.28
CA LEU A 173 -2.62 11.45 10.91
C LEU A 173 -2.10 12.43 11.96
N VAL A 174 -2.05 13.73 11.62
CA VAL A 174 -1.63 14.78 12.55
C VAL A 174 -2.55 14.81 13.78
N LEU A 175 -3.87 14.77 13.57
CA LEU A 175 -4.84 14.73 14.66
C LEU A 175 -4.66 13.49 15.54
N GLY A 176 -4.47 12.31 14.96
CA GLY A 176 -4.23 11.07 15.71
C GLY A 176 -2.95 11.15 16.56
N CYS A 177 -1.86 11.69 16.01
CA CYS A 177 -0.61 11.92 16.74
C CYS A 177 -0.79 12.94 17.87
N LEU A 178 -1.48 14.05 17.64
CA LEU A 178 -1.73 15.06 18.67
C LEU A 178 -2.56 14.52 19.83
N ILE A 179 -3.62 13.78 19.53
CA ILE A 179 -4.49 13.15 20.55
C ILE A 179 -3.68 12.13 21.37
N THR A 180 -2.87 11.30 20.69
CA THR A 180 -2.02 10.30 21.36
C THR A 180 -0.94 10.98 22.22
N GLY A 181 -0.30 12.03 21.72
CA GLY A 181 0.69 12.81 22.47
C GLY A 181 0.07 13.49 23.70
N LEU A 182 -1.14 14.05 23.56
CA LEU A 182 -1.88 14.65 24.66
C LEU A 182 -2.24 13.61 25.73
N SER A 183 -2.62 12.39 25.34
CA SER A 183 -2.87 11.30 26.28
C SER A 183 -1.65 11.00 27.15
N PHE A 184 -0.47 10.83 26.52
CA PHE A 184 0.76 10.55 27.27
C PHE A 184 1.23 11.74 28.11
N TYR A 185 1.00 12.96 27.65
CA TYR A 185 1.24 14.17 28.44
C TYR A 185 0.36 14.20 29.70
N LEU A 186 -0.95 14.01 29.56
CA LEU A 186 -1.89 13.96 30.69
C LEU A 186 -1.51 12.84 31.68
N LYS A 187 -1.08 11.69 31.17
CA LYS A 187 -0.58 10.59 32.00
C LYS A 187 0.68 10.97 32.78
N ALA A 188 1.64 11.67 32.15
CA ALA A 188 2.91 12.04 32.78
C ALA A 188 2.75 13.03 33.93
N TYR A 189 1.77 13.94 33.84
CA TYR A 189 1.46 14.91 34.89
C TYR A 189 0.38 14.44 35.88
N GLU A 190 -0.08 13.18 35.75
CA GLU A 190 -1.15 12.59 36.56
C GLU A 190 -2.50 13.33 36.49
N ILE A 191 -2.71 14.13 35.45
CA ILE A 191 -3.92 14.91 35.22
C ILE A 191 -4.90 14.07 34.41
N GLY A 192 -6.08 13.78 34.94
CA GLY A 192 -7.13 13.08 34.16
C GLY A 192 -6.78 11.64 33.80
N LEU A 193 -6.16 10.89 34.72
CA LEU A 193 -5.75 9.48 34.58
C LEU A 193 -6.85 8.54 34.05
N LYS A 194 -8.13 8.86 34.27
CA LYS A 194 -9.26 8.09 33.73
C LYS A 194 -9.50 8.33 32.23
N ALA A 195 -9.17 9.52 31.72
CA ALA A 195 -9.36 9.91 30.33
C ALA A 195 -8.16 9.58 29.44
N ALA A 196 -6.95 9.51 30.01
CA ALA A 196 -5.73 9.22 29.26
C ALA A 196 -5.79 7.91 28.43
N PRO A 197 -6.24 6.75 28.97
CA PRO A 197 -6.32 5.52 28.18
C PRO A 197 -7.28 5.64 26.98
N ALA A 198 -8.45 6.25 27.19
CA ALA A 198 -9.44 6.45 26.14
C ALA A 198 -8.93 7.37 25.03
N LEU A 199 -8.18 8.41 25.38
CA LEU A 199 -7.54 9.31 24.41
C LEU A 199 -6.42 8.60 23.62
N ALA A 200 -5.59 7.77 24.26
CA ALA A 200 -4.56 7.00 23.56
C ALA A 200 -5.17 6.06 22.51
N VAL A 201 -6.22 5.32 22.92
CA VAL A 201 -6.94 4.43 22.00
C VAL A 201 -7.56 5.21 20.85
N THR A 202 -8.28 6.30 21.16
CA THR A 202 -8.91 7.13 20.13
C THR A 202 -7.88 7.71 19.16
N GLY A 203 -6.75 8.21 19.67
CA GLY A 203 -5.67 8.77 18.84
C GLY A 203 -5.06 7.74 17.89
N ILE A 204 -4.78 6.52 18.37
CA ILE A 204 -4.28 5.42 17.55
C ILE A 204 -5.31 4.99 16.49
N LEU A 205 -6.59 4.89 16.87
CA LEU A 205 -7.65 4.50 15.95
C LEU A 205 -7.89 5.54 14.86
N VAL A 206 -7.87 6.83 15.21
CA VAL A 206 -7.92 7.94 14.25
C VAL A 206 -6.69 7.91 13.33
N TYR A 207 -5.50 7.68 13.88
CA TYR A 207 -4.27 7.57 13.10
C TYR A 207 -4.37 6.43 12.07
N ILE A 208 -4.69 5.20 12.49
CA ILE A 208 -4.72 4.05 11.56
C ILE A 208 -5.86 4.15 10.57
N GLY A 209 -7.02 4.67 10.97
CA GLY A 209 -8.14 4.91 10.06
C GLY A 209 -7.76 5.90 8.97
N SER A 210 -7.15 7.01 9.37
CA SER A 210 -6.66 8.03 8.43
C SER A 210 -5.54 7.50 7.56
N PHE A 211 -4.61 6.71 8.10
CA PHE A 211 -3.58 6.07 7.29
C PHE A 211 -4.18 5.14 6.23
N SER A 212 -5.16 4.33 6.63
CA SER A 212 -5.79 3.30 5.79
C SER A 212 -6.63 3.87 4.67
N ILE A 213 -7.28 5.03 4.88
CA ILE A 213 -8.14 5.64 3.86
C ILE A 213 -7.33 6.24 2.70
N GLY A 214 -6.10 6.71 2.96
CA GLY A 214 -5.33 7.45 1.95
C GLY A 214 -3.84 7.14 1.95
N MET A 215 -3.13 7.52 3.01
CA MET A 215 -1.66 7.49 3.03
C MET A 215 -1.08 6.08 2.78
N GLY A 216 -1.81 5.02 3.11
CA GLY A 216 -1.40 3.64 2.87
C GLY A 216 -1.42 3.20 1.39
N SER A 217 -2.50 3.50 0.67
CA SER A 217 -2.74 2.98 -0.69
C SER A 217 -2.42 3.99 -1.79
N ILE A 218 -2.71 5.27 -1.58
CA ILE A 218 -2.60 6.32 -2.60
C ILE A 218 -1.18 6.50 -3.12
N PRO A 219 -0.11 6.51 -2.29
CA PRO A 219 1.26 6.66 -2.81
C PRO A 219 1.62 5.60 -3.85
N TRP A 220 1.18 4.36 -3.67
CA TRP A 220 1.42 3.26 -4.62
C TRP A 220 0.65 3.44 -5.92
N VAL A 221 -0.61 3.87 -5.82
CA VAL A 221 -1.45 4.16 -6.99
C VAL A 221 -0.88 5.34 -7.78
N VAL A 222 -0.58 6.45 -7.12
CA VAL A 222 -0.03 7.66 -7.73
C VAL A 222 1.30 7.37 -8.40
N MET A 223 2.19 6.60 -7.76
CA MET A 223 3.43 6.14 -8.38
C MET A 223 3.18 5.43 -9.72
N SER A 224 2.17 4.57 -9.78
CA SER A 224 1.80 3.87 -11.00
C SER A 224 1.10 4.75 -12.04
N GLU A 225 0.53 5.89 -11.67
CA GLU A 225 -0.17 6.80 -12.59
C GLU A 225 0.76 7.89 -13.15
N ILE A 226 1.73 8.39 -12.37
CA ILE A 226 2.58 9.54 -12.76
C ILE A 226 3.82 9.18 -13.60
N PHE A 227 4.24 7.91 -13.58
CA PHE A 227 5.42 7.48 -14.33
C PHE A 227 5.06 7.07 -15.76
N ASP A 228 5.71 7.74 -16.72
CA ASP A 228 5.69 7.34 -18.13
C ASP A 228 6.13 5.89 -18.28
N ILE A 229 5.54 5.18 -19.25
CA ILE A 229 5.69 3.74 -19.48
C ILE A 229 7.18 3.30 -19.50
N ASN A 230 8.06 4.16 -20.00
CA ASN A 230 9.48 3.87 -20.21
C ASN A 230 10.26 3.78 -18.90
N ILE A 231 9.92 4.69 -17.98
CA ILE A 231 10.62 4.84 -16.70
C ILE A 231 9.85 4.20 -15.56
N LYS A 232 8.63 3.71 -15.80
CA LYS A 232 7.75 3.14 -14.78
C LYS A 232 8.40 2.03 -13.98
N GLY A 233 9.15 1.15 -14.65
CA GLY A 233 9.91 0.09 -13.97
C GLY A 233 11.01 0.67 -13.08
N ALA A 234 11.87 1.52 -13.64
CA ALA A 234 13.00 2.12 -12.92
C ALA A 234 12.57 3.03 -11.76
N GLY A 235 11.62 3.94 -12.01
CA GLY A 235 11.07 4.87 -11.03
C GLY A 235 10.28 4.15 -9.94
N GLY A 236 9.54 3.10 -10.31
CA GLY A 236 8.85 2.24 -9.34
C GLY A 236 9.82 1.51 -8.43
N SER A 237 10.89 0.93 -8.98
CA SER A 237 11.95 0.29 -8.19
C SER A 237 12.65 1.27 -7.24
N LEU A 238 12.97 2.48 -7.71
CA LEU A 238 13.58 3.51 -6.86
C LEU A 238 12.65 3.94 -5.72
N ALA A 239 11.38 4.21 -6.02
CA ALA A 239 10.40 4.60 -5.00
C ALA A 239 10.18 3.48 -3.97
N THR A 240 10.16 2.22 -4.43
CA THR A 240 10.10 1.04 -3.56
C THR A 240 11.34 0.94 -2.68
N LEU A 241 12.54 1.08 -3.24
CA LEU A 241 13.79 1.05 -2.48
C LEU A 241 13.82 2.14 -1.39
N VAL A 242 13.39 3.36 -1.71
CA VAL A 242 13.33 4.46 -0.73
C VAL A 242 12.29 4.20 0.34
N ASN A 243 11.14 3.61 -0.01
CA ASN A 243 10.12 3.21 0.95
C ASN A 243 10.69 2.18 1.96
N TRP A 244 11.40 1.16 1.48
CA TRP A 244 12.01 0.17 2.37
C TRP A 244 13.20 0.72 3.17
N PHE A 245 13.93 1.70 2.65
CA PHE A 245 15.01 2.34 3.39
C PHE A 245 14.50 3.20 4.56
N GLY A 246 13.30 3.77 4.42
CA GLY A 246 12.66 4.55 5.48
C GLY A 246 11.81 3.73 6.46
N ALA A 247 11.64 2.44 6.21
CA ALA A 247 10.78 1.53 6.97
C ALA A 247 11.46 1.02 8.24
#